data_AF-A0A4Q8T9Z5-F1
#
_entry.id   AF-A0A4Q8T9Z5-F1
#
_cell.length_a   1.000
_cell.length_b   1.000
_cell.length_c   1.000
_cell.angle_alpha   90.00
_cell.angle_beta   90.00
_cell.angle_gamma   90.00
#
_symmetry.space_group_name_H-M   'P 1'
#
loop_
_entity.id
_entity.type
_entity.pdbx_description
1 polymer ?
#
loop_
_entity_poly.entity_id
_entity_poly.type
_entity_poly.pdbx_seq_one_letter_code
_entity_poly.pdbx_strand_id
1 'polypeptide(L)'
;ADDFVIITDSREHAEFWKSSLKEFLETEMKLTLSKEKTLITDVRKKHATFLGYEFKVVKGKGEHGYVTRTQPDRERLKRKVDVIADNIKKIPRDTSREKLIDEINRINSQIRGVIQYYQCCTWVSVSMDKYGRKIQLAASRRLKKYKGKWIRAKDTQNLPRIHQNYRQKIPSVKYRDIYVGVTSLTFCNWQETRGKNPKETPYTAEGREINFRRTKKKRIQARLDDVYSENASIAVLKGKWGYLNNFEFVMNKAYALNRDRLKCRVCGKWLIDHAPYTHRINPYLPLDKVNRVNNLISVHKKCYMAINTPGMDISDYEKQVQKKILSYREKLVVSHTRNN
;
A
#
# COMPACT_ATOMS: atom_id res chain seq x y z
N ALA A 1 8.30 11.40 -21.42
CA ALA A 1 9.21 10.80 -20.44
C ALA A 1 10.54 10.75 -21.15
N ASP A 2 11.49 11.53 -20.67
CA ASP A 2 12.54 12.06 -21.55
C ASP A 2 13.94 11.61 -21.11
N ASP A 3 14.02 10.97 -19.93
CA ASP A 3 15.25 10.38 -19.40
C ASP A 3 15.45 8.98 -19.98
N PHE A 4 16.57 8.77 -20.66
CA PHE A 4 17.03 7.46 -21.13
C PHE A 4 18.51 7.24 -20.80
N VAL A 5 18.95 5.99 -20.86
CA VAL A 5 20.35 5.59 -20.67
C VAL A 5 20.76 4.67 -21.81
N ILE A 6 21.98 4.87 -22.32
CA ILE A 6 22.63 3.93 -23.25
C ILE A 6 23.72 3.22 -22.49
N ILE A 7 23.75 1.89 -22.62
CA ILE A 7 24.78 1.04 -22.04
C ILE A 7 25.73 0.64 -23.16
N THR A 8 27.00 0.97 -22.99
CA THR A 8 28.09 0.59 -23.91
C THR A 8 29.16 -0.18 -23.15
N ASP A 9 29.98 -0.92 -23.88
CA ASP A 9 31.13 -1.69 -23.42
C ASP A 9 32.41 -0.83 -23.29
N SER A 10 32.55 0.22 -24.08
CA SER A 10 33.72 1.11 -24.12
C SER A 10 33.36 2.59 -24.01
N ARG A 11 34.38 3.42 -23.72
CA ARG A 11 34.22 4.87 -23.66
C ARG A 11 34.07 5.45 -25.07
N GLU A 12 34.81 4.91 -26.01
CA GLU A 12 34.81 5.28 -27.42
C GLU A 12 33.42 5.09 -28.02
N HIS A 13 32.76 3.96 -27.73
CA HIS A 13 31.38 3.72 -28.14
C HIS A 13 30.39 4.67 -27.44
N ALA A 14 30.62 5.01 -26.16
CA ALA A 14 29.78 5.99 -25.47
C ALA A 14 29.88 7.39 -26.11
N GLU A 15 31.09 7.80 -26.50
CA GLU A 15 31.35 9.08 -27.17
C GLU A 15 30.76 9.11 -28.59
N PHE A 16 30.86 7.99 -29.32
CA PHE A 16 30.20 7.80 -30.60
C PHE A 16 28.68 7.97 -30.47
N TRP A 17 28.02 7.17 -29.61
CA TRP A 17 26.57 7.23 -29.43
C TRP A 17 26.09 8.60 -28.93
N LYS A 18 26.87 9.26 -28.08
CA LYS A 18 26.57 10.62 -27.62
C LYS A 18 26.55 11.62 -28.78
N SER A 19 27.50 11.52 -29.71
CA SER A 19 27.57 12.39 -30.89
C SER A 19 26.45 12.08 -31.88
N SER A 20 26.24 10.80 -32.22
CA SER A 20 25.18 10.39 -33.16
C SER A 20 23.79 10.74 -32.67
N LEU A 21 23.51 10.54 -31.37
CA LEU A 21 22.22 10.94 -30.80
C LEU A 21 22.02 12.45 -30.77
N LYS A 22 23.09 13.22 -30.57
CA LYS A 22 23.01 14.68 -30.59
C LYS A 22 22.59 15.16 -31.97
N GLU A 23 23.23 14.65 -33.01
CA GLU A 23 22.88 14.97 -34.39
C GLU A 23 21.44 14.56 -34.71
N PHE A 24 21.08 13.30 -34.44
CA PHE A 24 19.72 12.80 -34.70
C PHE A 24 18.64 13.58 -33.97
N LEU A 25 18.84 13.90 -32.69
CA LEU A 25 17.87 14.67 -31.91
C LEU A 25 17.73 16.11 -32.43
N GLU A 26 18.83 16.72 -32.87
CA GLU A 26 18.83 18.08 -33.41
C GLU A 26 18.19 18.14 -34.81
N THR A 27 18.50 17.20 -35.70
CA THR A 27 18.02 17.21 -37.10
C THR A 27 16.58 16.71 -37.23
N GLU A 28 16.30 15.51 -36.71
CA GLU A 28 15.02 14.82 -36.95
C GLU A 28 13.95 15.25 -35.95
N MET A 29 14.34 15.40 -34.68
CA MET A 29 13.41 15.65 -33.58
C MET A 29 13.34 17.13 -33.18
N LYS A 30 14.26 17.97 -33.67
CA LYS A 30 14.41 19.39 -33.30
C LYS A 30 14.53 19.60 -31.77
N LEU A 31 15.26 18.71 -31.10
CA LEU A 31 15.51 18.71 -29.66
C LEU A 31 17.01 18.84 -29.36
N THR A 32 17.36 19.63 -28.35
CA THR A 32 18.75 19.83 -27.95
C THR A 32 19.09 19.03 -26.69
N LEU A 33 20.19 18.26 -26.75
CA LEU A 33 20.72 17.53 -25.59
C LEU A 33 21.33 18.48 -24.56
N SER A 34 20.92 18.35 -23.30
CA SER A 34 21.52 19.11 -22.19
C SER A 34 22.94 18.63 -21.91
N LYS A 35 23.95 19.47 -22.19
CA LYS A 35 25.37 19.16 -21.97
C LYS A 35 25.68 18.82 -20.50
N GLU A 36 25.06 19.54 -19.57
CA GLU A 36 25.28 19.38 -18.13
C GLU A 36 24.71 18.07 -17.58
N LYS A 37 23.57 17.63 -18.11
CA LYS A 37 22.91 16.39 -17.65
C LYS A 37 23.45 15.13 -18.34
N THR A 38 24.06 15.28 -19.53
CA THR A 38 24.51 14.15 -20.37
C THR A 38 25.93 13.73 -20.02
N LEU A 39 26.05 12.81 -19.08
CA LEU A 39 27.32 12.33 -18.53
C LEU A 39 27.67 10.91 -19.01
N ILE A 40 28.93 10.71 -19.40
CA ILE A 40 29.49 9.37 -19.62
C ILE A 40 30.04 8.87 -18.28
N THR A 41 29.52 7.74 -17.78
CA THR A 41 29.86 7.22 -16.46
C THR A 41 30.34 5.78 -16.55
N ASP A 42 31.58 5.52 -16.11
CA ASP A 42 32.05 4.15 -15.89
C ASP A 42 31.44 3.61 -14.59
N VAL A 43 30.45 2.73 -14.74
CA VAL A 43 29.71 2.08 -13.65
C VAL A 43 30.55 1.16 -12.78
N ARG A 44 31.80 0.85 -13.15
CA ARG A 44 32.76 0.12 -12.29
C ARG A 44 33.42 1.07 -11.29
N LYS A 45 33.59 2.34 -11.66
CA LYS A 45 34.25 3.37 -10.85
C LYS A 45 33.24 4.14 -10.00
N LYS A 46 32.23 4.73 -10.64
CA LYS A 46 31.22 5.60 -10.01
C LYS A 46 29.82 4.99 -10.11
N HIS A 47 28.89 5.48 -9.29
CA HIS A 47 27.48 5.11 -9.43
C HIS A 47 26.88 5.92 -10.57
N ALA A 48 26.10 5.28 -11.42
CA ALA A 48 25.20 5.96 -12.35
C ALA A 48 23.84 6.14 -11.67
N THR A 49 23.22 7.30 -11.87
CA THR A 49 21.90 7.62 -11.31
C THR A 49 20.86 7.66 -12.41
N PHE A 50 19.76 6.93 -12.26
CA PHE A 50 18.64 6.92 -13.21
C PHE A 50 17.32 6.69 -12.49
N LEU A 51 16.31 7.52 -12.75
CA LEU A 51 14.96 7.44 -12.15
C LEU A 51 14.95 7.35 -10.61
N GLY A 52 15.94 7.93 -9.94
CA GLY A 52 16.07 7.86 -8.48
C GLY A 52 16.69 6.57 -7.95
N TYR A 53 17.30 5.77 -8.82
CA TYR A 53 18.13 4.62 -8.47
C TYR A 53 19.60 4.95 -8.75
N GLU A 54 20.48 4.46 -7.89
CA GLU A 54 21.92 4.42 -8.12
C GLU A 54 22.31 2.97 -8.42
N PHE A 55 23.12 2.77 -9.46
CA PHE A 55 23.67 1.45 -9.76
C PHE A 55 25.17 1.50 -10.03
N LYS A 56 25.85 0.44 -9.60
CA LYS A 56 27.29 0.26 -9.74
C LYS A 56 27.58 -1.22 -10.00
N VAL A 57 28.57 -1.49 -10.83
CA VAL A 57 29.06 -2.84 -11.09
C VAL A 57 30.25 -3.11 -10.19
N VAL A 58 30.26 -4.26 -9.51
CA VAL A 58 31.37 -4.70 -8.64
C VAL A 58 31.81 -6.10 -9.03
N LYS A 59 33.06 -6.47 -8.70
CA LYS A 59 33.52 -7.86 -8.87
C LYS A 59 32.66 -8.82 -8.03
N GLY A 60 32.30 -9.96 -8.60
CA GLY A 60 31.47 -10.97 -7.94
C GLY A 60 31.26 -12.22 -8.79
N LYS A 61 30.41 -13.13 -8.32
CA LYS A 61 30.14 -14.44 -8.97
C LYS A 61 29.15 -14.36 -10.14
N GLY A 62 29.17 -13.27 -10.91
CA GLY A 62 28.37 -13.17 -12.13
C GLY A 62 29.10 -13.82 -13.31
N GLU A 63 28.39 -13.99 -14.42
CA GLU A 63 28.88 -14.65 -15.64
C GLU A 63 30.21 -14.09 -16.15
N HIS A 64 30.39 -12.77 -16.09
CA HIS A 64 31.63 -12.09 -16.48
C HIS A 64 32.50 -11.65 -15.29
N GLY A 65 32.33 -12.28 -14.12
CA GLY A 65 33.06 -11.91 -12.89
C GLY A 65 32.56 -10.62 -12.22
N TYR A 66 31.40 -10.11 -12.65
CA TYR A 66 30.81 -8.86 -12.16
C TYR A 66 29.34 -9.03 -11.74
N VAL A 67 28.91 -8.26 -10.75
CA VAL A 67 27.53 -8.22 -10.26
C VAL A 67 27.07 -6.77 -10.16
N THR A 68 25.86 -6.50 -10.65
CA THR A 68 25.21 -5.19 -10.53
C THR A 68 24.65 -4.99 -9.14
N ARG A 69 25.08 -3.94 -8.46
CA ARG A 69 24.49 -3.44 -7.21
C ARG A 69 23.59 -2.26 -7.51
N THR A 70 22.39 -2.29 -6.96
CA THR A 70 21.37 -1.25 -7.10
C THR A 70 20.95 -0.79 -5.72
N GLN A 71 20.89 0.52 -5.53
CA GLN A 71 20.43 1.16 -4.30
C GLN A 71 19.55 2.37 -4.64
N PRO A 72 18.71 2.85 -3.72
CA PRO A 72 18.02 4.13 -3.87
C PRO A 72 19.02 5.27 -4.03
N ASP A 73 18.68 6.27 -4.84
CA ASP A 73 19.41 7.54 -4.86
C ASP A 73 19.45 8.13 -3.44
N ARG A 74 20.67 8.36 -2.95
CA ARG A 74 20.91 8.64 -1.53
C ARG A 74 20.26 9.96 -1.11
N GLU A 75 20.37 10.98 -1.94
CA GLU A 75 19.82 12.31 -1.67
C GLU A 75 18.30 12.33 -1.77
N ARG A 76 17.74 11.64 -2.76
CA ARG A 76 16.29 11.50 -2.94
C ARG A 76 15.67 10.68 -1.81
N LEU A 77 16.30 9.57 -1.41
CA LEU A 77 15.86 8.78 -0.27
C LEU A 77 15.90 9.60 1.02
N LYS A 78 17.02 10.29 1.27
CA LYS A 78 17.16 11.19 2.43
C LYS A 78 16.04 12.25 2.45
N ARG A 79 15.82 12.96 1.34
CA ARG A 79 14.74 13.96 1.24
C ARG A 79 13.36 13.37 1.53
N LYS A 80 13.05 12.18 1.01
CA LYS A 80 11.75 11.52 1.28
C LYS A 80 11.61 11.12 2.75
N VAL A 81 12.67 10.59 3.36
CA VAL A 81 12.71 10.27 4.79
C VAL A 81 12.55 11.55 5.63
N ASP A 82 13.22 12.63 5.26
CA ASP A 82 13.16 13.92 5.96
C ASP A 82 11.72 14.46 5.95
N VAL A 83 11.05 14.42 4.79
CA VAL A 83 9.63 14.77 4.67
C VAL A 83 8.74 13.91 5.56
N ILE A 84 8.95 12.58 5.61
CA ILE A 84 8.17 11.70 6.49
C ILE A 84 8.41 12.05 7.97
N ALA A 85 9.66 12.26 8.36
CA ALA A 85 10.03 12.64 9.72
C ALA A 85 9.41 13.99 10.11
N ASP A 86 9.36 14.94 9.19
CA ASP A 86 8.75 16.25 9.43
C ASP A 86 7.23 16.19 9.48
N ASN A 87 6.58 15.35 8.66
CA ASN A 87 5.14 15.09 8.78
C ASN A 87 4.79 14.52 10.16
N ILE A 88 5.58 13.58 10.67
CA ILE A 88 5.44 13.06 12.04
C ILE A 88 5.59 14.20 13.08
N LYS A 89 6.55 15.12 12.89
CA LYS A 89 6.73 16.27 13.79
C LYS A 89 5.61 17.31 13.67
N LYS A 90 4.93 17.39 12.53
CA LYS A 90 3.85 18.36 12.29
C LYS A 90 2.50 17.91 12.83
N ILE A 91 2.34 16.64 13.24
CA ILE A 91 1.14 16.18 13.94
C ILE A 91 0.87 17.11 15.13
N PRO A 92 -0.27 17.83 15.17
CA PRO A 92 -0.54 18.79 16.23
C PRO A 92 -0.59 18.10 17.59
N ARG A 93 -0.17 18.82 18.63
CA ARG A 93 -0.11 18.28 19.99
C ARG A 93 -1.50 18.12 20.61
N ASP A 94 -2.50 18.84 20.10
CA ASP A 94 -3.80 19.02 20.77
C ASP A 94 -4.92 18.42 19.92
N THR A 95 -4.60 17.32 19.25
CA THR A 95 -5.47 16.65 18.30
C THR A 95 -6.24 15.50 18.96
N SER A 96 -7.47 15.26 18.51
CA SER A 96 -8.25 14.10 18.93
C SER A 96 -7.52 12.79 18.62
N ARG A 97 -7.81 11.74 19.40
CA ARG A 97 -7.17 10.43 19.17
C ARG A 97 -7.47 9.92 17.76
N GLU A 98 -8.68 10.11 17.27
CA GLU A 98 -9.13 9.74 15.92
C GLU A 98 -8.24 10.35 14.84
N LYS A 99 -8.02 11.68 14.90
CA LYS A 99 -7.20 12.39 13.92
C LYS A 99 -5.71 12.03 14.06
N LEU A 100 -5.23 11.70 15.27
CA LEU A 100 -3.90 11.11 15.43
C LEU A 100 -3.78 9.78 14.68
N ILE A 101 -4.77 8.89 14.78
CA ILE A 101 -4.71 7.59 14.09
C ILE A 101 -4.75 7.78 12.57
N ASP A 102 -5.54 8.73 12.09
CA ASP A 102 -5.57 9.11 10.67
C ASP A 102 -4.19 9.56 10.16
N GLU A 103 -3.52 10.45 10.89
CA GLU A 103 -2.15 10.87 10.57
C GLU A 103 -1.15 9.70 10.59
N ILE A 104 -1.25 8.79 11.58
CA ILE A 104 -0.42 7.58 11.63
C ILE A 104 -0.60 6.74 10.36
N ASN A 105 -1.85 6.58 9.89
CA ASN A 105 -2.11 5.82 8.66
C ASN A 105 -1.59 6.53 7.41
N ARG A 106 -1.72 7.85 7.33
CA ARG A 106 -1.15 8.65 6.25
C ARG A 106 0.37 8.49 6.19
N ILE A 107 1.05 8.59 7.34
CA ILE A 107 2.49 8.37 7.46
C ILE A 107 2.86 6.94 7.06
N ASN A 108 2.09 5.94 7.51
CA ASN A 108 2.32 4.55 7.15
C ASN A 108 2.18 4.32 5.64
N SER A 109 1.24 4.98 4.98
CA SER A 109 1.09 4.93 3.52
C SER A 109 2.32 5.54 2.83
N GLN A 110 2.82 6.69 3.31
CA GLN A 110 4.07 7.28 2.80
C GLN A 110 5.27 6.34 2.95
N ILE A 111 5.47 5.73 4.12
CA ILE A 111 6.57 4.78 4.36
C ILE A 111 6.45 3.58 3.42
N ARG A 112 5.25 3.01 3.29
CA ARG A 112 4.99 1.90 2.37
C ARG A 112 5.25 2.26 0.91
N GLY A 113 4.88 3.47 0.49
CA GLY A 113 5.16 3.95 -0.86
C GLY A 113 6.66 4.00 -1.16
N VAL A 114 7.46 4.50 -0.21
CA VAL A 114 8.93 4.50 -0.32
C VAL A 114 9.48 3.07 -0.41
N ILE A 115 9.02 2.16 0.45
CA ILE A 115 9.42 0.75 0.42
C ILE A 115 9.09 0.12 -0.93
N GLN A 116 7.85 0.27 -1.40
CA GLN A 116 7.37 -0.36 -2.64
C GLN A 116 8.09 0.16 -3.88
N TYR A 117 8.46 1.44 -3.91
CA TYR A 117 9.22 2.02 -5.01
C TYR A 117 10.63 1.41 -5.08
N TYR A 118 11.31 1.29 -3.92
CA TYR A 118 12.72 0.91 -3.88
C TYR A 118 12.99 -0.59 -3.63
N GLN A 119 11.98 -1.41 -3.35
CA GLN A 119 12.17 -2.84 -3.03
C GLN A 119 12.86 -3.66 -4.14
N CYS A 120 12.93 -3.14 -5.38
CA CYS A 120 13.69 -3.77 -6.47
C CYS A 120 15.22 -3.62 -6.33
N CYS A 121 15.70 -2.72 -5.48
CA CYS A 121 17.12 -2.51 -5.25
C CYS A 121 17.74 -3.67 -4.46
N THR A 122 18.81 -4.25 -4.99
CA THR A 122 19.54 -5.36 -4.35
C THR A 122 20.08 -4.99 -2.96
N TRP A 123 20.40 -3.72 -2.73
CA TRP A 123 20.89 -3.19 -1.45
C TRP A 123 19.82 -2.45 -0.64
N VAL A 124 18.53 -2.61 -0.97
CA VAL A 124 17.45 -1.83 -0.36
C VAL A 124 17.44 -1.92 1.17
N SER A 125 17.63 -3.11 1.74
CA SER A 125 17.54 -3.31 3.19
C SER A 125 18.63 -2.50 3.93
N VAL A 126 19.85 -2.45 3.39
CA VAL A 126 20.95 -1.66 3.94
C VAL A 126 20.65 -0.16 3.83
N SER A 127 20.16 0.29 2.68
CA SER A 127 19.83 1.71 2.45
C SER A 127 18.68 2.18 3.35
N MET A 128 17.67 1.34 3.58
CA MET A 128 16.53 1.67 4.44
C MET A 128 16.89 1.66 5.92
N ASP A 129 17.77 0.74 6.36
CA ASP A 129 18.17 0.62 7.77
C ASP A 129 18.84 1.89 8.30
N LYS A 130 19.68 2.54 7.47
CA LYS A 130 20.32 3.83 7.75
C LYS A 130 19.33 4.90 8.25
N TYR A 131 18.08 4.86 7.79
CA TYR A 131 17.05 5.85 8.11
C TYR A 131 15.93 5.32 9.01
N GLY A 132 15.85 3.99 9.22
CA GLY A 132 14.80 3.36 10.00
C GLY A 132 14.70 3.92 11.43
N ARG A 133 15.84 4.01 12.12
CA ARG A 133 15.91 4.53 13.50
C ARG A 133 15.41 5.97 13.61
N LYS A 134 15.69 6.82 12.62
CA LYS A 134 15.29 8.23 12.58
C LYS A 134 13.77 8.38 12.61
N ILE A 135 13.07 7.65 11.74
CA ILE A 135 11.59 7.69 11.67
C ILE A 135 10.98 7.15 12.97
N GLN A 136 11.50 6.02 13.47
CA GLN A 136 11.00 5.43 14.71
C GLN A 136 11.17 6.36 15.92
N LEU A 137 12.30 7.06 16.03
CA LEU A 137 12.53 8.04 17.09
C LEU A 137 11.60 9.25 16.97
N ALA A 138 11.41 9.77 15.75
CA ALA A 138 10.47 10.86 15.51
C ALA A 138 9.05 10.47 15.94
N ALA A 139 8.61 9.26 15.57
CA ALA A 139 7.31 8.72 15.95
C ALA A 139 7.21 8.53 17.47
N SER A 140 8.19 7.89 18.11
CA SER A 140 8.19 7.67 19.56
C SER A 140 8.12 8.97 20.36
N ARG A 141 8.86 10.00 19.95
CA ARG A 141 8.81 11.32 20.61
C ARG A 141 7.45 11.97 20.45
N ARG A 142 6.84 11.90 19.26
CA ARG A 142 5.52 12.47 19.00
C ARG A 142 4.42 11.75 19.78
N LEU A 143 4.46 10.42 19.81
CA LEU A 143 3.46 9.59 20.48
C LEU A 143 3.58 9.61 22.01
N LYS A 144 4.67 10.14 22.58
CA LYS A 144 4.88 10.23 24.04
C LYS A 144 3.72 10.93 24.75
N LYS A 145 3.20 12.04 24.20
CA LYS A 145 2.05 12.79 24.76
C LYS A 145 0.76 11.94 24.81
N TYR A 146 0.64 10.97 23.90
CA TYR A 146 -0.51 10.09 23.80
C TYR A 146 -0.32 8.75 24.54
N LYS A 147 0.61 8.69 25.51
CA LYS A 147 0.99 7.46 26.23
C LYS A 147 1.47 6.34 25.29
N GLY A 148 2.17 6.72 24.21
CA GLY A 148 2.73 5.79 23.25
C GLY A 148 3.74 4.82 23.86
N LYS A 149 3.76 3.59 23.36
CA LYS A 149 4.61 2.47 23.81
C LYS A 149 5.28 1.79 22.63
N TRP A 150 6.37 1.10 22.91
CA TRP A 150 7.04 0.22 21.95
C TRP A 150 6.40 -1.17 22.01
N ILE A 151 5.58 -1.48 21.00
CA ILE A 151 4.83 -2.74 20.89
C ILE A 151 5.43 -3.55 19.73
N ARG A 152 5.50 -4.88 19.83
CA ARG A 152 5.96 -5.70 18.70
C ARG A 152 5.02 -5.47 17.52
N ALA A 153 5.57 -5.33 16.31
CA ALA A 153 4.76 -5.03 15.13
C ALA A 153 3.59 -6.02 15.00
N LYS A 154 3.86 -7.32 15.10
CA LYS A 154 2.82 -8.38 15.04
C LYS A 154 1.64 -8.22 16.02
N ASP A 155 1.81 -7.49 17.12
CA ASP A 155 0.79 -7.29 18.16
C ASP A 155 -0.05 -6.01 17.92
N THR A 156 0.29 -5.22 16.90
CA THR A 156 -0.50 -4.05 16.46
C THR A 156 -1.61 -4.48 15.48
N GLN A 157 -2.72 -3.74 15.48
CA GLN A 157 -3.91 -4.11 14.70
C GLN A 157 -3.99 -3.39 13.34
N ASN A 158 -3.13 -2.40 13.10
CA ASN A 158 -2.99 -1.78 11.78
C ASN A 158 -1.92 -2.49 10.95
N LEU A 159 -2.11 -2.54 9.63
CA LEU A 159 -1.23 -3.23 8.68
C LEU A 159 -0.87 -4.69 9.07
N PRO A 160 -1.82 -5.53 9.51
CA PRO A 160 -1.55 -6.88 10.01
C PRO A 160 -0.73 -7.73 9.03
N ARG A 161 -0.99 -7.64 7.72
CA ARG A 161 -0.24 -8.40 6.69
C ARG A 161 1.25 -8.09 6.64
N ILE A 162 1.63 -6.87 7.00
CA ILE A 162 3.02 -6.46 7.04
C ILE A 162 3.54 -6.80 8.43
N HIS A 163 2.89 -6.28 9.44
CA HIS A 163 3.35 -6.31 10.82
C HIS A 163 3.44 -7.73 11.42
N GLN A 164 2.59 -8.68 11.01
CA GLN A 164 2.64 -10.08 11.45
C GLN A 164 3.97 -10.76 11.12
N ASN A 165 4.64 -10.35 10.05
CA ASN A 165 5.91 -10.93 9.61
C ASN A 165 7.11 -10.44 10.42
N TYR A 166 6.93 -9.45 11.30
CA TYR A 166 8.04 -8.80 12.00
C TYR A 166 7.89 -8.88 13.52
N ARG A 167 8.97 -9.29 14.18
CA ARG A 167 9.09 -9.33 15.66
C ARG A 167 9.60 -8.00 16.25
N GLN A 168 10.08 -7.09 15.39
CA GLN A 168 10.62 -5.78 15.79
C GLN A 168 9.56 -4.96 16.54
N LYS A 169 9.98 -4.25 17.60
CA LYS A 169 9.11 -3.29 18.29
C LYS A 169 9.01 -1.99 17.50
N ILE A 170 7.80 -1.46 17.37
CA ILE A 170 7.49 -0.19 16.71
C ILE A 170 6.76 0.77 17.66
N PRO A 171 6.98 2.09 17.51
CA PRO A 171 6.24 3.10 18.27
C PRO A 171 4.75 3.00 17.97
N SER A 172 3.95 2.82 19.01
CA SER A 172 2.52 2.56 18.90
C SER A 172 1.73 3.34 19.95
N VAL A 173 0.47 3.64 19.66
CA VAL A 173 -0.46 4.30 20.59
C VAL A 173 -1.67 3.41 20.84
N LYS A 174 -2.18 3.40 22.07
CA LYS A 174 -3.42 2.71 22.40
C LYS A 174 -4.61 3.55 21.94
N TYR A 175 -5.43 2.99 21.07
CA TYR A 175 -6.71 3.55 20.64
C TYR A 175 -7.80 2.58 21.06
N ARG A 176 -8.59 2.94 22.08
CA ARG A 176 -9.56 2.03 22.72
C ARG A 176 -8.87 0.71 23.11
N ASP A 177 -9.30 -0.43 22.59
CA ASP A 177 -8.76 -1.76 22.92
C ASP A 177 -7.69 -2.26 21.94
N ILE A 178 -7.23 -1.41 21.03
CA ILE A 178 -6.22 -1.78 20.03
C ILE A 178 -4.98 -0.89 20.13
N TYR A 179 -3.87 -1.41 19.62
CA TYR A 179 -2.63 -0.68 19.38
C TYR A 179 -2.47 -0.39 17.90
N VAL A 180 -2.26 0.89 17.58
CA VAL A 180 -1.91 1.34 16.23
C VAL A 180 -0.44 1.76 16.23
N GLY A 181 0.37 1.11 15.39
CA GLY A 181 1.79 1.35 15.25
C GLY A 181 2.15 2.23 14.05
N VAL A 182 3.22 3.01 14.18
CA VAL A 182 3.92 3.61 13.03
C VAL A 182 4.85 2.54 12.46
N THR A 183 4.65 2.17 11.20
CA THR A 183 5.40 1.13 10.51
C THR A 183 6.86 1.50 10.33
N SER A 184 7.72 0.50 10.14
CA SER A 184 9.16 0.71 9.99
C SER A 184 9.59 0.73 8.53
N LEU A 185 10.50 1.65 8.19
CA LEU A 185 11.17 1.66 6.88
C LEU A 185 12.00 0.38 6.65
N THR A 186 12.45 -0.26 7.73
CA THR A 186 13.18 -1.53 7.71
C THR A 186 12.32 -2.74 7.36
N PHE A 187 11.00 -2.59 7.25
CA PHE A 187 10.09 -3.66 6.79
C PHE A 187 10.13 -3.78 5.26
N CYS A 188 11.34 -3.76 4.72
CA CYS A 188 11.64 -3.77 3.29
C CYS A 188 12.54 -4.97 2.99
N ASN A 189 11.98 -5.92 2.25
CA ASN A 189 12.70 -7.05 1.71
C ASN A 189 12.89 -6.83 0.22
N TRP A 190 14.07 -7.18 -0.29
CA TRP A 190 14.32 -7.15 -1.72
C TRP A 190 13.32 -8.05 -2.46
N GLN A 191 12.80 -7.54 -3.57
CA GLN A 191 11.95 -8.28 -4.48
C GLN A 191 12.60 -8.32 -5.85
N GLU A 192 12.82 -9.53 -6.36
CA GLU A 192 13.32 -9.74 -7.70
C GLU A 192 12.37 -9.13 -8.74
N THR A 193 12.91 -8.26 -9.59
CA THR A 193 12.21 -7.71 -10.74
C THR A 193 12.58 -8.50 -11.98
N ARG A 194 11.62 -9.27 -12.48
CA ARG A 194 11.73 -9.91 -13.80
C ARG A 194 11.62 -8.86 -14.91
N GLY A 195 12.32 -9.10 -16.02
CA GLY A 195 12.22 -8.27 -17.22
C GLY A 195 10.76 -8.13 -17.70
N LYS A 196 10.45 -6.99 -18.31
CA LYS A 196 9.11 -6.74 -18.87
C LYS A 196 8.86 -7.76 -19.99
N ASN A 197 7.77 -8.51 -19.90
CA ASN A 197 7.32 -9.34 -21.01
C ASN A 197 6.82 -8.42 -22.14
N PRO A 198 7.46 -8.40 -23.33
CA PRO A 198 7.05 -7.51 -24.42
C PRO A 198 5.63 -7.80 -24.92
N LYS A 199 5.13 -9.02 -24.75
CA LYS A 199 3.76 -9.40 -25.10
C LYS A 199 2.72 -8.84 -24.11
N GLU A 200 3.12 -8.49 -22.89
CA GLU A 200 2.23 -7.92 -21.87
C GLU A 200 1.97 -6.43 -22.13
N THR A 201 1.21 -6.13 -23.18
CA THR A 201 0.82 -4.77 -23.57
C THR A 201 -0.68 -4.53 -23.34
N PRO A 202 -1.10 -3.30 -22.96
CA PRO A 202 -2.51 -2.97 -22.82
C PRO A 202 -3.24 -2.91 -24.17
N TYR A 203 -2.49 -2.74 -25.26
CA TYR A 203 -3.02 -2.52 -26.61
C TYR A 203 -3.51 -3.81 -27.28
N THR A 204 -3.04 -4.99 -26.86
CA THR A 204 -3.42 -6.28 -27.44
C THR A 204 -4.33 -7.09 -26.52
N ALA A 205 -5.23 -7.91 -27.08
CA ALA A 205 -6.08 -8.80 -26.29
C ALA A 205 -5.25 -9.84 -25.52
N GLU A 206 -4.26 -10.44 -26.18
CA GLU A 206 -3.29 -11.35 -25.55
C GLU A 206 -2.55 -10.67 -24.40
N GLY A 207 -2.02 -9.45 -24.61
CA GLY A 207 -1.29 -8.72 -23.58
C GLY A 207 -2.14 -8.31 -22.38
N ARG A 208 -3.41 -7.93 -22.61
CA ARG A 208 -4.39 -7.70 -21.53
C ARG A 208 -4.65 -8.98 -20.74
N GLU A 209 -4.74 -10.13 -21.39
CA GLU A 209 -4.94 -11.43 -20.73
C GLU A 209 -3.70 -11.89 -19.95
N ILE A 210 -2.49 -11.70 -20.49
CA ILE A 210 -1.23 -11.96 -19.76
C ILE A 210 -1.16 -11.08 -18.50
N ASN A 211 -1.45 -9.79 -18.66
CA ASN A 211 -1.53 -8.86 -17.53
C ASN A 211 -2.58 -9.30 -16.52
N PHE A 212 -3.77 -9.68 -16.99
CA PHE A 212 -4.85 -10.16 -16.16
C PHE A 212 -4.43 -11.40 -15.38
N ARG A 213 -3.85 -12.44 -16.00
CA ARG A 213 -3.36 -13.64 -15.30
C ARG A 213 -2.29 -13.32 -14.26
N ARG A 214 -1.31 -12.46 -14.60
CA ARG A 214 -0.22 -12.04 -13.70
C ARG A 214 -0.77 -11.25 -12.50
N THR A 215 -1.71 -10.34 -12.75
CA THR A 215 -2.26 -9.44 -11.72
C THR A 215 -3.40 -10.07 -10.92
N LYS A 216 -4.20 -10.99 -11.48
CA LYS A 216 -5.36 -11.63 -10.83
C LYS A 216 -4.98 -12.37 -9.56
N LYS A 217 -3.76 -12.95 -9.50
CA LYS A 217 -3.21 -13.55 -8.27
C LYS A 217 -2.71 -12.51 -7.24
N LYS A 218 -2.42 -11.27 -7.67
CA LYS A 218 -1.90 -10.17 -6.84
C LYS A 218 -2.92 -9.09 -6.48
N ARG A 219 -4.12 -9.08 -7.09
CA ARG A 219 -5.22 -8.11 -6.87
C ARG A 219 -5.76 -8.07 -5.43
N ILE A 220 -5.15 -8.75 -4.47
CA ILE A 220 -5.51 -8.69 -3.05
C ILE A 220 -5.06 -7.36 -2.38
N GLN A 221 -4.65 -6.38 -3.18
CA GLN A 221 -4.37 -5.01 -2.76
C GLN A 221 -5.38 -4.09 -3.44
N ALA A 222 -6.68 -4.19 -3.09
CA ALA A 222 -7.49 -2.98 -3.20
C ALA A 222 -6.74 -1.92 -2.39
N ARG A 223 -6.40 -0.79 -3.01
CA ARG A 223 -5.71 0.32 -2.36
C ARG A 223 -6.51 0.63 -1.10
N LEU A 224 -5.99 0.19 0.05
CA LEU A 224 -6.50 0.54 1.36
C LEU A 224 -6.68 2.06 1.43
N ASP A 225 -5.81 2.78 0.73
CA ASP A 225 -5.80 4.23 0.55
C ASP A 225 -7.09 4.82 -0.04
N ASP A 226 -7.80 4.14 -0.96
CA ASP A 226 -9.09 4.63 -1.49
C ASP A 226 -10.23 4.48 -0.46
N VAL A 227 -10.12 3.50 0.44
CA VAL A 227 -11.05 3.31 1.58
C VAL A 227 -10.78 4.34 2.69
N TYR A 228 -9.55 4.85 2.78
CA TYR A 228 -9.13 5.95 3.66
C TYR A 228 -9.09 7.30 2.92
N SER A 229 -9.99 7.54 1.97
CA SER A 229 -10.12 8.88 1.38
C SER A 229 -10.36 9.91 2.49
N GLU A 230 -9.81 11.11 2.32
CA GLU A 230 -9.95 12.24 3.24
C GLU A 230 -11.43 12.48 3.62
N ASN A 231 -12.35 12.20 2.69
CA ASN A 231 -13.79 12.25 2.87
C ASN A 231 -14.35 11.23 3.89
N ALA A 232 -13.82 10.01 3.93
CA ALA A 232 -14.22 8.98 4.89
C ALA A 232 -13.74 9.33 6.31
N SER A 233 -12.50 9.82 6.45
CA SER A 233 -11.94 10.29 7.72
C SER A 233 -12.70 11.51 8.27
N ILE A 234 -13.06 12.47 7.40
CA ILE A 234 -13.91 13.62 7.75
C ILE A 234 -15.32 13.19 8.17
N ALA A 235 -15.93 12.21 7.48
CA ALA A 235 -17.27 11.73 7.82
C ALA A 235 -17.32 11.04 9.20
N VAL A 236 -16.28 10.28 9.56
CA VAL A 236 -16.12 9.68 10.89
C VAL A 236 -15.90 10.75 11.97
N LEU A 237 -14.99 11.72 11.72
CA LEU A 237 -14.70 12.80 12.65
C LEU A 237 -15.91 13.70 12.93
N LYS A 238 -16.77 13.92 11.93
CA LYS A 238 -17.99 14.74 12.06
C LYS A 238 -19.20 13.95 12.62
N GLY A 239 -19.04 12.68 13.01
CA GLY A 239 -20.11 11.86 13.59
C GLY A 239 -21.29 11.55 12.64
N LYS A 240 -21.18 11.91 11.35
CA LYS A 240 -22.29 11.85 10.39
C LYS A 240 -22.76 10.43 10.06
N TRP A 241 -21.98 9.41 10.42
CA TRP A 241 -22.26 8.00 10.09
C TRP A 241 -22.77 7.17 11.29
N GLY A 242 -22.96 7.76 12.47
CA GLY A 242 -23.46 7.04 13.66
C GLY A 242 -22.37 6.30 14.45
N TYR A 243 -22.66 5.97 15.72
CA TYR A 243 -21.66 5.53 16.72
C TYR A 243 -20.89 4.24 16.35
N LEU A 244 -21.53 3.33 15.62
CA LEU A 244 -20.93 2.08 15.16
C LEU A 244 -19.94 2.27 14.00
N ASN A 245 -20.12 3.31 13.17
CA ASN A 245 -19.29 3.59 12.00
C ASN A 245 -18.07 4.43 12.39
N ASN A 246 -17.33 3.92 13.38
CA ASN A 246 -16.12 4.55 13.93
C ASN A 246 -14.85 4.14 13.17
N PHE A 247 -13.70 4.62 13.64
CA PHE A 247 -12.41 4.37 13.00
C PHE A 247 -12.09 2.88 12.82
N GLU A 248 -12.41 2.03 13.81
CA GLU A 248 -12.18 0.59 13.70
C GLU A 248 -12.99 -0.02 12.55
N PHE A 249 -14.24 0.42 12.35
CA PHE A 249 -15.06 -0.01 11.21
C PHE A 249 -14.41 0.36 9.87
N VAL A 250 -13.94 1.60 9.72
CA VAL A 250 -13.28 2.07 8.48
C VAL A 250 -12.01 1.27 8.21
N MET A 251 -11.19 1.02 9.24
CA MET A 251 -9.99 0.20 9.13
C MET A 251 -10.31 -1.23 8.72
N ASN A 252 -11.23 -1.87 9.45
CA ASN A 252 -11.53 -3.28 9.28
C ASN A 252 -12.37 -3.57 8.03
N LYS A 253 -13.08 -2.58 7.48
CA LYS A 253 -13.76 -2.67 6.18
C LYS A 253 -12.80 -3.06 5.05
N ALA A 254 -11.66 -2.38 4.96
CA ALA A 254 -10.66 -2.69 3.94
C ALA A 254 -9.96 -4.04 4.18
N TYR A 255 -9.74 -4.42 5.44
CA TYR A 255 -9.22 -5.76 5.77
C TYR A 255 -10.23 -6.87 5.44
N ALA A 256 -11.52 -6.65 5.70
CA ALA A 256 -12.60 -7.59 5.34
C ALA A 256 -12.69 -7.78 3.83
N LEU A 257 -12.62 -6.69 3.05
CA LEU A 257 -12.58 -6.75 1.58
C LEU A 257 -11.41 -7.56 1.05
N ASN A 258 -10.24 -7.36 1.65
CA ASN A 258 -9.03 -8.10 1.30
C ASN A 258 -9.08 -9.57 1.72
N ARG A 259 -9.68 -9.90 2.87
CA ARG A 259 -9.97 -11.28 3.30
C ARG A 259 -10.94 -11.96 2.34
N ASP A 260 -11.95 -11.22 1.90
CA ASP A 260 -12.98 -11.68 0.96
C ASP A 260 -12.48 -11.75 -0.49
N ARG A 261 -11.20 -11.44 -0.73
CA ARG A 261 -10.51 -11.53 -2.03
C ARG A 261 -11.23 -10.76 -3.14
N LEU A 262 -11.78 -9.58 -2.81
CA LEU A 262 -12.58 -8.76 -3.73
C LEU A 262 -13.81 -9.48 -4.31
N LYS A 263 -14.33 -10.48 -3.60
CA LYS A 263 -15.57 -11.16 -3.97
C LYS A 263 -16.66 -10.83 -2.98
N CYS A 264 -17.87 -10.68 -3.50
CA CYS A 264 -19.06 -10.54 -2.68
C CYS A 264 -19.28 -11.83 -1.89
N ARG A 265 -19.44 -11.72 -0.56
CA ARG A 265 -19.67 -12.90 0.29
C ARG A 265 -21.04 -13.54 0.10
N VAL A 266 -21.96 -12.80 -0.49
CA VAL A 266 -23.31 -13.24 -0.82
C VAL A 266 -23.31 -13.95 -2.18
N CYS A 267 -23.14 -13.22 -3.28
CA CYS A 267 -23.27 -13.78 -4.63
C CYS A 267 -21.98 -14.38 -5.22
N GLY A 268 -20.82 -14.26 -4.55
CA GLY A 268 -19.54 -14.82 -5.02
C GLY A 268 -18.90 -14.09 -6.22
N LYS A 269 -19.62 -13.17 -6.87
CA LYS A 269 -19.13 -12.35 -7.98
C LYS A 269 -18.12 -11.30 -7.51
N TRP A 270 -17.31 -10.81 -8.44
CA TRP A 270 -16.26 -9.83 -8.15
C TRP A 270 -16.82 -8.43 -7.84
N LEU A 271 -16.17 -7.72 -6.91
CA LEU A 271 -16.48 -6.36 -6.50
C LEU A 271 -15.56 -5.37 -7.25
N ILE A 272 -15.80 -5.20 -8.56
CA ILE A 272 -14.93 -4.40 -9.44
C ILE A 272 -15.69 -3.18 -9.99
N ASP A 273 -16.97 -3.35 -10.30
CA ASP A 273 -17.72 -2.36 -11.09
C ASP A 273 -18.16 -1.14 -10.27
N HIS A 274 -18.28 -1.29 -8.95
CA HIS A 274 -18.72 -0.22 -8.04
C HIS A 274 -18.04 -0.31 -6.67
N ALA A 275 -18.07 0.80 -5.91
CA ALA A 275 -17.56 0.85 -4.56
C ALA A 275 -18.22 -0.24 -3.67
N PRO A 276 -17.43 -1.12 -3.02
CA PRO A 276 -17.98 -2.22 -2.24
C PRO A 276 -18.65 -1.72 -0.95
N TYR A 277 -19.80 -2.31 -0.65
CA TYR A 277 -20.51 -2.10 0.61
C TYR A 277 -19.97 -3.08 1.66
N THR A 278 -20.05 -2.68 2.92
CA THR A 278 -19.64 -3.51 4.05
C THR A 278 -20.79 -3.71 4.99
N HIS A 279 -21.09 -4.97 5.27
CA HIS A 279 -22.16 -5.38 6.13
C HIS A 279 -21.60 -6.01 7.41
N ARG A 280 -22.25 -5.74 8.54
CA ARG A 280 -21.98 -6.39 9.82
C ARG A 280 -22.83 -7.66 9.90
N ILE A 281 -22.21 -8.82 10.06
CA ILE A 281 -22.92 -10.10 10.17
C ILE A 281 -23.89 -10.07 11.36
N ASN A 282 -23.45 -9.54 12.51
CA ASN A 282 -24.29 -9.26 13.66
C ASN A 282 -24.02 -7.82 14.14
N PRO A 283 -24.97 -6.88 13.95
CA PRO A 283 -24.81 -5.48 14.36
C PRO A 283 -25.02 -5.25 15.86
N TYR A 284 -25.56 -6.23 16.60
CA TYR A 284 -25.88 -6.13 18.03
C TYR A 284 -24.74 -6.60 18.94
N LEU A 285 -23.58 -6.93 18.37
CA LEU A 285 -22.42 -7.25 19.18
C LEU A 285 -21.94 -6.01 19.97
N PRO A 286 -21.30 -6.21 21.13
CA PRO A 286 -20.61 -5.15 21.84
C PRO A 286 -19.57 -4.43 20.96
N LEU A 287 -19.27 -3.17 21.27
CA LEU A 287 -18.47 -2.28 20.41
C LEU A 287 -17.07 -2.84 20.09
N ASP A 288 -16.47 -3.58 21.02
CA ASP A 288 -15.16 -4.24 20.89
C ASP A 288 -15.17 -5.46 19.94
N LYS A 289 -16.36 -5.94 19.56
CA LYS A 289 -16.57 -7.12 18.69
C LYS A 289 -17.26 -6.77 17.37
N VAL A 290 -18.16 -5.79 17.39
CA VAL A 290 -19.05 -5.47 16.25
C VAL A 290 -18.31 -5.04 15.00
N ASN A 291 -17.16 -4.36 15.13
CA ASN A 291 -16.37 -3.87 14.00
C ASN A 291 -15.14 -4.74 13.70
N ARG A 292 -15.01 -5.91 14.31
CA ARG A 292 -13.89 -6.84 14.05
C ARG A 292 -14.00 -7.43 12.64
N VAL A 293 -12.85 -7.70 12.02
CA VAL A 293 -12.77 -8.19 10.63
C VAL A 293 -13.66 -9.42 10.42
N ASN A 294 -13.71 -10.37 11.36
CA ASN A 294 -14.54 -11.57 11.28
C ASN A 294 -16.05 -11.28 11.24
N ASN A 295 -16.51 -10.18 11.83
CA ASN A 295 -17.92 -9.76 11.81
C ASN A 295 -18.27 -8.86 10.62
N LEU A 296 -17.29 -8.41 9.83
CA LEU A 296 -17.52 -7.59 8.64
C LEU A 296 -17.43 -8.44 7.37
N ILE A 297 -18.32 -8.22 6.40
CA ILE A 297 -18.27 -8.85 5.07
C ILE A 297 -18.39 -7.79 3.96
N SER A 298 -17.73 -8.06 2.83
CA SER A 298 -17.84 -7.21 1.64
C SER A 298 -18.89 -7.73 0.66
N VAL A 299 -19.78 -6.84 0.21
CA VAL A 299 -20.93 -7.17 -0.62
C VAL A 299 -21.20 -6.11 -1.70
N HIS A 300 -21.86 -6.51 -2.79
CA HIS A 300 -22.40 -5.55 -3.77
C HIS A 300 -23.52 -4.72 -3.16
N LYS A 301 -23.78 -3.53 -3.72
CA LYS A 301 -24.91 -2.68 -3.32
C LYS A 301 -26.24 -3.44 -3.34
N LYS A 302 -26.53 -4.18 -4.43
CA LYS A 302 -27.77 -4.98 -4.55
C LYS A 302 -27.89 -6.04 -3.45
N CYS A 303 -26.82 -6.78 -3.17
CA CYS A 303 -26.80 -7.77 -2.08
C CYS A 303 -26.92 -7.12 -0.70
N TYR A 304 -26.30 -5.95 -0.49
CA TYR A 304 -26.44 -5.19 0.75
C TYR A 304 -27.90 -4.79 0.97
N MET A 305 -28.56 -4.24 -0.04
CA MET A 305 -29.99 -3.88 0.05
C MET A 305 -30.86 -5.11 0.29
N ALA A 306 -30.62 -6.21 -0.42
CA ALA A 306 -31.35 -7.46 -0.20
C ALA A 306 -31.23 -7.97 1.24
N ILE A 307 -30.08 -7.81 1.90
CA ILE A 307 -29.93 -8.19 3.31
C ILE A 307 -30.68 -7.23 4.25
N ASN A 308 -30.57 -5.91 4.05
CA ASN A 308 -31.05 -4.92 5.02
C ASN A 308 -32.51 -4.45 4.79
N THR A 309 -33.15 -4.85 3.69
CA THR A 309 -34.55 -4.52 3.40
C THR A 309 -35.42 -5.77 3.60
N PRO A 310 -36.17 -5.86 4.73
CA PRO A 310 -37.14 -6.93 4.95
C PRO A 310 -38.19 -6.95 3.84
N GLY A 311 -38.56 -8.13 3.35
CA GLY A 311 -39.60 -8.28 2.31
C GLY A 311 -39.17 -7.95 0.88
N MET A 312 -37.93 -7.50 0.64
CA MET A 312 -37.42 -7.35 -0.74
C MET A 312 -37.42 -8.71 -1.43
N ASP A 313 -38.00 -8.77 -2.64
CA ASP A 313 -38.00 -9.96 -3.47
C ASP A 313 -36.57 -10.37 -3.84
N ILE A 314 -36.30 -11.65 -3.69
CA ILE A 314 -35.01 -12.29 -3.96
C ILE A 314 -35.13 -13.43 -4.98
N SER A 315 -36.29 -13.60 -5.61
CA SER A 315 -36.57 -14.63 -6.63
C SER A 315 -35.54 -14.63 -7.76
N ASP A 316 -35.12 -13.44 -8.22
CA ASP A 316 -34.11 -13.22 -9.27
C ASP A 316 -32.69 -13.73 -8.92
N TYR A 317 -32.42 -14.04 -7.65
CA TYR A 317 -31.12 -14.57 -7.24
C TYR A 317 -31.09 -16.10 -7.36
N GLU A 318 -29.91 -16.66 -7.66
CA GLU A 318 -29.70 -18.11 -7.57
C GLU A 318 -30.05 -18.65 -6.17
N LYS A 319 -30.62 -19.86 -6.09
CA LYS A 319 -31.07 -20.48 -4.82
C LYS A 319 -30.00 -20.47 -3.72
N GLN A 320 -28.73 -20.65 -4.06
CA GLN A 320 -27.63 -20.60 -3.08
C GLN A 320 -27.42 -19.19 -2.50
N VAL A 321 -27.62 -18.16 -3.31
CA VAL A 321 -27.47 -16.76 -2.92
C VAL A 321 -28.66 -16.33 -2.05
N GLN A 322 -29.88 -16.77 -2.39
CA GLN A 322 -31.07 -16.56 -1.57
C GLN A 322 -30.88 -17.10 -0.15
N LYS A 323 -30.41 -18.35 0.00
CA LYS A 323 -30.11 -18.96 1.32
C LYS A 323 -29.15 -18.12 2.16
N LYS A 324 -28.11 -17.55 1.55
CA LYS A 324 -27.16 -16.68 2.25
C LYS A 324 -27.80 -15.35 2.67
N ILE A 325 -28.62 -14.74 1.83
CA ILE A 325 -29.34 -13.50 2.15
C ILE A 325 -30.24 -13.74 3.37
N LEU A 326 -31.02 -14.81 3.36
CA LEU A 326 -31.90 -15.19 4.47
C LEU A 326 -31.11 -15.44 5.77
N SER A 327 -30.00 -16.18 5.70
CA SER A 327 -29.14 -16.42 6.87
C SER A 327 -28.54 -15.14 7.47
N TYR A 328 -28.28 -14.11 6.65
CA TYR A 328 -27.86 -12.80 7.17
C TYR A 328 -29.04 -12.00 7.71
N ARG A 329 -30.23 -12.03 7.07
CA ARG A 329 -31.45 -11.39 7.58
C ARG A 329 -31.83 -11.90 8.97
N GLU A 330 -31.76 -13.21 9.20
CA GLU A 330 -32.03 -13.82 10.52
C GLU A 330 -31.15 -13.23 11.63
N LYS A 331 -29.91 -12.89 11.33
CA LYS A 331 -28.95 -12.29 12.29
C LYS A 331 -29.20 -10.80 12.55
N LEU A 332 -30.06 -10.17 11.76
CA LEU A 332 -30.53 -8.79 11.95
C LEU A 332 -31.81 -8.73 12.77
N VAL A 333 -32.52 -9.84 12.95
CA VAL A 333 -33.70 -9.87 13.81
C VAL A 333 -33.23 -9.91 15.26
N VAL A 334 -33.64 -8.92 16.05
CA VAL A 334 -33.44 -8.94 17.51
C VAL A 334 -34.28 -10.08 18.04
N SER A 335 -33.66 -11.20 18.44
CA SER A 335 -34.37 -12.23 19.19
C SER A 335 -34.82 -11.61 20.52
N HIS A 336 -36.13 -11.44 20.70
CA HIS A 336 -36.73 -11.02 21.98
C HIS A 336 -36.48 -12.00 23.15
N THR A 337 -35.69 -13.06 22.95
CA THR A 337 -35.40 -14.13 23.91
C THR A 337 -33.97 -14.09 24.49
N ARG A 338 -33.32 -12.93 24.54
CA ARG A 338 -31.95 -12.81 25.11
C ARG A 338 -31.82 -12.16 26.48
N ASN A 339 -32.94 -11.83 27.13
CA ASN A 339 -32.96 -11.57 28.57
C ASN A 339 -33.99 -12.50 29.20
N ASN A 340 -33.51 -13.60 29.76
CA ASN A 340 -33.98 -14.20 31.01
C ASN A 340 -32.80 -14.91 31.64
#